data_AF-A0A971G260-F1
#
_entry.id   AF-A0A971G260-F1
#
_cell.length_a   1.000
_cell.length_b   1.000
_cell.length_c   1.000
_cell.angle_alpha   90.00
_cell.angle_beta   90.00
_cell.angle_gamma   90.00
#
_symmetry.space_group_name_H-M   'P 1'
#
loop_
_entity.id
_entity.type
_entity.pdbx_description
1 polymer ?
#
loop_
_entity_poly.entity_id
_entity_poly.type
_entity_poly.pdbx_seq_one_letter_code
_entity_poly.pdbx_strand_id
1 'polypeptide(L)'
;MRKPKFAGEITEVHGIRVGQADDPKGKTGVTVVLCGREGAVLGADVRGAAPGTRETDLARPGNAVEAANAVVLAGGSAFGLDAASGVMAFLEENDVGFDTGICRVPIVPAAVLFDLAIGDAKARPDAVMGRQACKNAAKAVEQGRHGAGIGATVGKLVPGSIPAAGGVGTASITLACGVTVGAIAAVNACGDIYEPHTGKLLACGHLADGTPVTCESLLYGAVAAPELLRFPKPGQNTTLVVVATDALLTKAEANRMATCGHDGLARSIRPVHTQMDGDTVFSLATGRVDAEVNFVQLCAAAAEVTARAIYNAVYMGQQP
;
A
#
# COMPACT_ATOMS: atom_id res chain seq x y z
N MET A 1 -8.45 -22.31 -6.01
CA MET A 1 -7.81 -21.09 -5.47
C MET A 1 -8.84 -20.31 -4.67
N ARG A 2 -8.44 -19.74 -3.52
CA ARG A 2 -9.31 -18.90 -2.69
C ARG A 2 -9.67 -17.65 -3.49
N LYS A 3 -10.92 -17.20 -3.45
CA LYS A 3 -11.34 -15.92 -4.06
C LYS A 3 -11.22 -14.80 -3.03
N PRO A 4 -10.96 -13.55 -3.43
CA PRO A 4 -10.97 -12.42 -2.49
C PRO A 4 -12.36 -12.29 -1.84
N LYS A 5 -12.39 -11.76 -0.61
CA LYS A 5 -13.63 -11.58 0.16
C LYS A 5 -14.43 -10.40 -0.36
N PHE A 6 -13.74 -9.31 -0.69
CA PHE A 6 -14.32 -8.12 -1.31
C PHE A 6 -13.97 -8.09 -2.78
N ALA A 7 -14.94 -7.71 -3.62
CA ALA A 7 -14.78 -7.67 -5.06
C ALA A 7 -14.05 -6.39 -5.52
N GLY A 8 -13.64 -6.41 -6.79
CA GLY A 8 -13.07 -5.27 -7.48
C GLY A 8 -11.55 -5.17 -7.36
N GLU A 9 -10.96 -4.36 -8.25
CA GLU A 9 -9.53 -4.10 -8.34
C GLU A 9 -9.27 -2.62 -8.60
N ILE A 10 -8.15 -2.08 -8.12
CA ILE A 10 -7.77 -0.67 -8.37
C ILE A 10 -7.68 -0.34 -9.87
N THR A 11 -7.41 -1.35 -10.70
CA THR A 11 -7.33 -1.27 -12.15
C THR A 11 -8.69 -1.08 -12.83
N GLU A 12 -9.80 -1.19 -12.12
CA GLU A 12 -11.11 -0.75 -12.59
C GLU A 12 -11.19 0.77 -12.76
N VAL A 13 -10.34 1.53 -12.04
CA VAL A 13 -10.16 2.96 -12.28
C VAL A 13 -9.55 3.18 -13.66
N HIS A 14 -10.22 3.98 -14.48
CA HIS A 14 -9.79 4.28 -15.84
C HIS A 14 -8.38 4.88 -15.87
N GLY A 15 -7.51 4.33 -16.72
CA GLY A 15 -6.13 4.78 -16.85
C GLY A 15 -5.13 4.14 -15.87
N ILE A 16 -5.58 3.30 -14.93
CA ILE A 16 -4.69 2.59 -14.01
C ILE A 16 -4.37 1.18 -14.52
N ARG A 17 -3.09 0.78 -14.38
CA ARG A 17 -2.59 -0.60 -14.49
C ARG A 17 -1.70 -0.91 -13.30
N VAL A 18 -1.57 -2.18 -12.94
CA VAL A 18 -0.70 -2.62 -11.84
C VAL A 18 0.25 -3.67 -12.36
N GLY A 19 1.54 -3.52 -12.02
CA GLY A 19 2.58 -4.49 -12.31
C GLY A 19 3.29 -4.96 -11.07
N GLN A 20 3.64 -6.24 -11.04
CA GLN A 20 4.28 -6.88 -9.89
C GLN A 20 5.52 -7.67 -10.34
N ALA A 21 6.56 -7.68 -9.51
CA ALA A 21 7.75 -8.50 -9.69
C ALA A 21 8.29 -8.94 -8.33
N ASP A 22 8.69 -10.21 -8.24
CA ASP A 22 9.02 -10.90 -6.98
C ASP A 22 10.41 -11.54 -7.03
N ASP A 23 11.07 -11.60 -5.88
CA ASP A 23 12.19 -12.51 -5.62
C ASP A 23 11.75 -13.55 -4.55
N PRO A 24 11.51 -14.81 -4.96
CA PRO A 24 11.12 -15.87 -4.01
C PRO A 24 12.18 -16.23 -2.97
N LYS A 25 13.47 -16.00 -3.24
CA LYS A 25 14.57 -16.28 -2.30
C LYS A 25 14.66 -15.20 -1.23
N GLY A 26 14.62 -13.94 -1.66
CA GLY A 26 14.56 -12.79 -0.76
C GLY A 26 13.22 -12.69 -0.02
N LYS A 27 12.17 -13.30 -0.59
CA LYS A 27 10.77 -13.07 -0.21
C LYS A 27 10.50 -11.57 -0.13
N THR A 28 10.86 -10.87 -1.20
CA THR A 28 10.63 -9.44 -1.38
C THR A 28 10.13 -9.18 -2.79
N GLY A 29 9.54 -8.02 -3.04
CA GLY A 29 9.10 -7.65 -4.38
C GLY A 29 8.71 -6.19 -4.52
N VAL A 30 8.19 -5.85 -5.69
CA VAL A 30 7.72 -4.52 -6.06
C VAL A 30 6.31 -4.62 -6.62
N THR A 31 5.46 -3.68 -6.22
CA THR A 31 4.16 -3.40 -6.85
C THR A 31 4.19 -1.98 -7.39
N VAL A 32 3.97 -1.82 -8.69
CA VAL A 32 3.90 -0.52 -9.36
C VAL A 32 2.47 -0.25 -9.82
N VAL A 33 1.89 0.86 -9.36
CA VAL A 33 0.64 1.40 -9.88
C VAL A 33 0.99 2.39 -10.99
N LEU A 34 0.79 2.00 -12.24
CA LEU A 34 1.07 2.81 -13.44
C LEU A 34 -0.17 3.60 -13.87
N CYS A 35 0.04 4.89 -14.15
CA CYS A 35 -0.97 5.75 -14.74
C CYS A 35 -0.93 5.70 -16.28
N GLY A 36 -1.92 6.31 -16.92
CA GLY A 36 -1.87 6.63 -18.35
C GLY A 36 -0.80 7.67 -18.65
N ARG A 37 -0.58 7.96 -19.94
CA ARG A 37 0.48 8.89 -20.41
C ARG A 37 0.40 10.28 -19.76
N GLU A 38 -0.80 10.78 -19.55
CA GLU A 38 -1.07 12.08 -18.90
C GLU A 38 -0.77 12.09 -17.39
N GLY A 39 -0.46 10.94 -16.80
CA GLY A 39 -0.36 10.78 -15.35
C GLY A 39 -1.72 10.83 -14.65
N ALA A 40 -1.68 11.04 -13.33
CA ALA A 40 -2.83 11.25 -12.47
C ALA A 40 -2.47 12.24 -11.36
N VAL A 41 -3.41 13.11 -10.97
CA VAL A 41 -3.19 14.09 -9.90
C VAL A 41 -2.77 13.38 -8.62
N LEU A 42 -1.63 13.78 -8.07
CA LEU A 42 -1.00 13.13 -6.92
C LEU A 42 -1.43 13.76 -5.60
N GLY A 43 -1.78 12.93 -4.63
CA GLY A 43 -1.79 13.28 -3.21
C GLY A 43 -1.05 12.22 -2.38
N ALA A 44 -0.62 12.59 -1.18
CA ALA A 44 0.06 11.66 -0.27
C ALA A 44 -0.17 12.08 1.19
N ASP A 45 -0.40 11.11 2.07
CA ASP A 45 -0.41 11.27 3.52
C ASP A 45 0.52 10.22 4.13
N VAL A 46 1.43 10.65 4.99
CA VAL A 46 2.43 9.80 5.65
C VAL A 46 2.23 9.96 7.15
N ARG A 47 1.75 8.90 7.82
CA ARG A 47 1.35 8.96 9.22
C ARG A 47 2.15 8.06 10.15
N GLY A 48 2.68 6.96 9.64
CA GLY A 48 3.58 6.11 10.44
C GLY A 48 4.83 6.88 10.84
N ALA A 49 5.35 6.66 12.05
CA ALA A 49 6.50 7.41 12.55
C ALA A 49 7.87 6.89 12.07
N ALA A 50 7.90 5.83 11.26
CA ALA A 50 9.12 5.30 10.65
C ALA A 50 9.00 5.12 9.13
N PRO A 51 8.68 6.19 8.37
CA PRO A 51 8.45 6.10 6.94
C PRO A 51 9.76 5.91 6.17
N GLY A 52 9.69 5.12 5.09
CA GLY A 52 10.68 5.13 4.03
C GLY A 52 10.01 5.57 2.74
N THR A 53 10.29 6.79 2.28
CA THR A 53 9.55 7.40 1.17
C THR A 53 10.48 8.13 0.20
N ARG A 54 10.02 8.28 -1.04
CA ARG A 54 10.65 9.07 -2.09
C ARG A 54 9.60 9.99 -2.74
N GLU A 55 10.01 11.23 -3.04
CA GLU A 55 9.23 12.22 -3.83
C GLU A 55 7.84 12.58 -3.29
N THR A 56 7.59 12.41 -1.99
CA THR A 56 6.33 12.78 -1.33
C THR A 56 6.11 14.29 -1.27
N ASP A 57 7.17 15.11 -1.24
CA ASP A 57 7.05 16.56 -1.22
C ASP A 57 6.24 17.11 -2.40
N LEU A 58 6.30 16.49 -3.58
CA LEU A 58 5.57 16.91 -4.78
C LEU A 58 4.04 16.80 -4.62
N ALA A 59 3.57 15.95 -3.71
CA ALA A 59 2.16 15.84 -3.40
C ALA A 59 1.59 17.07 -2.69
N ARG A 60 2.43 17.93 -2.08
CA ARG A 60 1.95 19.11 -1.36
C ARG A 60 1.25 20.11 -2.30
N PRO A 61 0.03 20.57 -1.98
CA PRO A 61 -0.63 21.64 -2.73
C PRO A 61 0.25 22.88 -2.85
N GLY A 62 0.24 23.51 -4.02
CA GLY A 62 1.09 24.68 -4.34
C GLY A 62 2.43 24.37 -5.00
N ASN A 63 2.85 23.09 -5.03
CA ASN A 63 4.00 22.66 -5.82
C ASN A 63 3.65 22.49 -7.30
N ALA A 64 4.58 22.85 -8.20
CA ALA A 64 4.32 23.03 -9.63
C ALA A 64 3.90 21.76 -10.41
N VAL A 65 4.35 20.58 -9.98
CA VAL A 65 4.08 19.32 -10.69
C VAL A 65 2.82 18.67 -10.11
N GLU A 66 1.73 18.65 -10.88
CA GLU A 66 0.43 18.16 -10.42
C GLU A 66 0.28 16.64 -10.45
N ALA A 67 0.84 15.98 -11.46
CA ALA A 67 0.56 14.58 -11.75
C ALA A 67 1.76 13.66 -11.48
N ALA A 68 1.49 12.48 -10.91
CA ALA A 68 2.41 11.36 -10.89
C ALA A 68 2.20 10.46 -12.12
N ASN A 69 3.25 9.80 -12.58
CA ASN A 69 3.17 8.83 -13.68
C ASN A 69 3.06 7.39 -13.15
N ALA A 70 3.60 7.15 -11.96
CA ALA A 70 3.52 5.88 -11.27
C ALA A 70 3.65 6.07 -9.75
N VAL A 71 3.16 5.10 -8.98
CA VAL A 71 3.47 4.97 -7.55
C VAL A 71 4.13 3.60 -7.32
N VAL A 72 5.22 3.58 -6.56
CA VAL A 72 5.96 2.34 -6.26
C VAL A 72 5.78 1.96 -4.80
N LEU A 73 5.31 0.73 -4.57
CA LEU A 73 5.34 0.07 -3.27
C LEU A 73 6.38 -1.05 -3.34
N ALA A 74 7.31 -1.12 -2.40
CA ALA A 74 8.36 -2.14 -2.44
C ALA A 74 8.71 -2.69 -1.05
N GLY A 75 9.21 -3.92 -1.04
CA GLY A 75 9.90 -4.51 0.11
C GLY A 75 11.30 -3.94 0.29
N GLY A 76 12.14 -4.63 1.07
CA GLY A 76 13.56 -4.31 1.22
C GLY A 76 13.88 -3.08 2.07
N SER A 77 12.89 -2.50 2.77
CA SER A 77 13.05 -1.26 3.53
C SER A 77 13.65 -0.14 2.66
N ALA A 78 14.41 0.79 3.22
CA ALA A 78 14.96 1.95 2.50
C ALA A 78 15.75 1.58 1.22
N PHE A 79 16.35 0.39 1.16
CA PHE A 79 17.04 -0.09 -0.05
C PHE A 79 16.09 -0.28 -1.23
N GLY A 80 14.86 -0.72 -0.97
CA GLY A 80 13.86 -0.95 -2.01
C GLY A 80 13.39 0.32 -2.71
N LEU A 81 13.72 1.51 -2.19
CA LEU A 81 13.46 2.78 -2.88
C LEU A 81 14.21 2.87 -4.22
N ASP A 82 15.28 2.08 -4.42
CA ASP A 82 15.98 1.99 -5.70
C ASP A 82 15.10 1.40 -6.82
N ALA A 83 14.05 0.64 -6.48
CA ALA A 83 13.09 0.18 -7.49
C ALA A 83 12.46 1.35 -8.27
N ALA A 84 12.28 2.51 -7.63
CA ALA A 84 11.76 3.71 -8.30
C ALA A 84 12.69 4.19 -9.44
N SER A 85 14.01 4.03 -9.31
CA SER A 85 14.99 4.37 -10.37
C SER A 85 14.69 3.60 -11.66
N GLY A 86 14.35 2.31 -11.54
CA GLY A 86 13.97 1.45 -12.66
C GLY A 86 12.67 1.87 -13.34
N VAL A 87 11.69 2.25 -12.54
CA VAL A 87 10.39 2.76 -13.01
C VAL A 87 10.55 4.09 -13.73
N MET A 88 11.37 5.01 -13.20
CA MET A 88 11.70 6.26 -13.88
C MET A 88 12.35 6.00 -15.24
N ALA A 89 13.40 5.18 -15.30
CA ALA A 89 14.07 4.88 -16.56
C ALA A 89 13.13 4.20 -17.58
N PHE A 90 12.24 3.31 -17.13
CA PHE A 90 11.20 2.75 -17.98
C PHE A 90 10.25 3.81 -18.55
N LEU A 91 9.79 4.75 -17.73
CA LEU A 91 8.87 5.80 -18.16
C LEU A 91 9.54 6.80 -19.10
N GLU A 92 10.77 7.19 -18.83
CA GLU A 92 11.58 8.06 -19.68
C GLU A 92 11.77 7.46 -21.08
N GLU A 93 12.14 6.18 -21.17
CA GLU A 93 12.27 5.45 -22.45
C GLU A 93 10.96 5.40 -23.26
N ASN A 94 9.82 5.53 -22.59
CA ASN A 94 8.49 5.54 -23.21
C ASN A 94 7.93 6.95 -23.40
N ASP A 95 8.76 7.99 -23.26
CA ASP A 95 8.37 9.40 -23.38
C ASP A 95 7.17 9.75 -22.49
N VAL A 96 7.24 9.33 -21.22
CA VAL A 96 6.26 9.62 -20.17
C VAL A 96 6.92 10.39 -19.03
N GLY A 97 6.36 11.56 -18.70
CA GLY A 97 6.88 12.40 -17.63
C GLY A 97 6.48 13.86 -17.81
N PHE A 98 6.80 14.66 -16.80
CA PHE A 98 6.66 16.11 -16.83
C PHE A 98 7.59 16.70 -17.90
N ASP A 99 7.02 17.44 -18.86
CA ASP A 99 7.79 18.06 -19.93
C ASP A 99 8.51 19.31 -19.42
N THR A 100 9.83 19.27 -19.42
CA THR A 100 10.68 20.40 -19.00
C THR A 100 11.07 21.31 -20.18
N GLY A 101 10.70 20.95 -21.41
CA GLY A 101 11.19 21.54 -22.65
C GLY A 101 12.56 21.02 -23.11
N ILE A 102 13.25 20.21 -22.27
CA ILE A 102 14.53 19.57 -22.58
C ILE A 102 14.34 18.05 -22.70
N CYS A 103 13.74 17.47 -21.66
CA CYS A 103 13.32 16.08 -21.63
C CYS A 103 12.05 15.93 -20.77
N ARG A 104 11.47 14.73 -20.80
CA ARG A 104 10.42 14.36 -19.86
C ARG A 104 11.03 13.80 -18.60
N VAL A 105 10.64 14.37 -17.45
CA VAL A 105 11.06 13.92 -16.12
C VAL A 105 9.91 13.13 -15.49
N PRO A 106 10.01 11.79 -15.36
CA PRO A 106 8.98 10.99 -14.73
C PRO A 106 8.84 11.30 -13.24
N ILE A 107 7.60 11.33 -12.75
CA ILE A 107 7.29 11.59 -11.35
C ILE A 107 6.83 10.27 -10.73
N VAL A 108 7.70 9.73 -9.85
CA VAL A 108 7.58 8.36 -9.32
C VAL A 108 7.73 8.39 -7.79
N PRO A 109 6.71 8.86 -7.06
CA PRO A 109 6.64 8.68 -5.63
C PRO A 109 6.73 7.19 -5.25
N ALA A 110 7.42 6.91 -4.14
CA ALA A 110 7.58 5.56 -3.65
C ALA A 110 7.48 5.49 -2.13
N ALA A 111 7.08 4.33 -1.63
CA ALA A 111 7.18 3.98 -0.23
C ALA A 111 7.56 2.51 -0.06
N VAL A 112 8.18 2.19 1.07
CA VAL A 112 8.76 0.86 1.33
C VAL A 112 8.30 0.25 2.64
N LEU A 113 8.26 -1.08 2.67
CA LEU A 113 8.02 -1.88 3.87
C LEU A 113 9.24 -2.75 4.19
N PHE A 114 9.33 -3.16 5.46
CA PHE A 114 10.42 -3.98 5.95
C PHE A 114 10.06 -5.47 5.91
N ASP A 115 10.76 -6.25 5.08
CA ASP A 115 10.65 -7.71 4.95
C ASP A 115 12.00 -8.44 5.02
N LEU A 116 13.08 -7.71 5.34
CA LEU A 116 14.46 -8.20 5.36
C LEU A 116 14.70 -9.37 6.34
N ALA A 117 13.77 -9.60 7.28
CA ALA A 117 13.85 -10.69 8.26
C ALA A 117 13.19 -12.00 7.79
N ILE A 118 12.57 -12.02 6.61
CA ILE A 118 11.68 -13.12 6.18
C ILE A 118 12.37 -14.10 5.21
N GLY A 119 13.24 -13.58 4.35
CA GLY A 119 14.08 -14.34 3.41
C GLY A 119 15.54 -13.89 3.47
N ASP A 120 16.24 -13.93 2.34
CA ASP A 120 17.61 -13.40 2.26
C ASP A 120 17.62 -11.87 2.27
N ALA A 121 18.11 -11.28 3.36
CA ALA A 121 18.24 -9.82 3.54
C ALA A 121 19.11 -9.12 2.48
N LYS A 122 19.91 -9.85 1.70
CA LYS A 122 20.71 -9.29 0.59
C LYS A 122 19.95 -9.27 -0.73
N ALA A 123 18.95 -10.13 -0.92
CA ALA A 123 18.06 -10.12 -2.06
C ALA A 123 16.95 -9.10 -1.81
N ARG A 124 17.10 -7.90 -2.38
CA ARG A 124 16.27 -6.71 -2.14
C ARG A 124 15.80 -6.14 -3.47
N PRO A 125 14.68 -5.41 -3.53
CA PRO A 125 14.25 -4.74 -4.75
C PRO A 125 15.28 -3.72 -5.21
N ASP A 126 15.51 -3.68 -6.51
CA ASP A 126 16.43 -2.77 -7.19
C ASP A 126 15.78 -2.17 -8.44
N ALA A 127 16.51 -1.31 -9.14
CA ALA A 127 16.05 -0.73 -10.39
C ALA A 127 15.64 -1.77 -11.45
N VAL A 128 16.28 -2.95 -11.51
CA VAL A 128 15.92 -3.99 -12.49
C VAL A 128 14.54 -4.55 -12.17
N MET A 129 14.27 -4.85 -10.90
CA MET A 129 12.98 -5.35 -10.44
C MET A 129 11.87 -4.32 -10.63
N GLY A 130 12.12 -3.04 -10.32
CA GLY A 130 11.15 -1.96 -10.56
C GLY A 130 10.76 -1.83 -12.03
N ARG A 131 11.75 -1.87 -12.94
CA ARG A 131 11.51 -1.91 -14.39
C ARG A 131 10.73 -3.16 -14.81
N GLN A 132 11.04 -4.32 -14.25
CA GLN A 132 10.34 -5.55 -14.57
C GLN A 132 8.86 -5.49 -14.13
N ALA A 133 8.58 -4.91 -12.96
CA ALA A 133 7.21 -4.67 -12.52
C ALA A 133 6.45 -3.79 -13.53
N CYS A 134 7.05 -2.72 -14.07
CA CYS A 134 6.44 -1.92 -15.13
C CYS A 134 6.09 -2.74 -16.39
N LYS A 135 7.01 -3.61 -16.85
CA LYS A 135 6.78 -4.48 -18.01
C LYS A 135 5.65 -5.48 -17.77
N ASN A 136 5.47 -5.90 -16.52
CA ASN A 136 4.42 -6.83 -16.11
C ASN A 136 3.06 -6.14 -15.89
N ALA A 137 2.96 -4.82 -16.06
CA ALA A 137 1.75 -4.08 -15.70
C ALA A 137 0.53 -4.48 -16.55
N ALA A 138 -0.52 -4.91 -15.86
CA ALA A 138 -1.74 -5.44 -16.45
C ALA A 138 -2.99 -4.86 -15.78
N LYS A 139 -4.16 -5.32 -16.24
CA LYS A 139 -5.45 -5.04 -15.59
C LYS A 139 -5.76 -6.01 -14.45
N ALA A 140 -5.32 -7.26 -14.52
CA ALA A 140 -5.48 -8.20 -13.41
C ALA A 140 -4.40 -7.96 -12.34
N VAL A 141 -4.79 -8.00 -11.07
CA VAL A 141 -3.87 -7.88 -9.93
C VAL A 141 -3.77 -9.20 -9.17
N GLU A 142 -2.55 -9.70 -9.01
CA GLU A 142 -2.31 -10.87 -8.16
C GLU A 142 -2.32 -10.45 -6.68
N GLN A 143 -3.20 -11.09 -5.90
CA GLN A 143 -3.40 -10.80 -4.47
C GLN A 143 -2.80 -11.89 -3.58
N GLY A 144 -2.43 -11.53 -2.35
CA GLY A 144 -1.69 -12.38 -1.43
C GLY A 144 -0.20 -12.11 -1.51
N ARG A 145 0.61 -13.16 -1.62
CA ARG A 145 2.07 -13.09 -1.48
C ARG A 145 2.76 -12.76 -2.81
N HIS A 146 2.43 -11.59 -3.34
CA HIS A 146 2.92 -11.06 -4.62
C HIS A 146 3.33 -9.59 -4.53
N GLY A 147 4.20 -9.16 -5.42
CA GLY A 147 4.82 -7.85 -5.45
C GLY A 147 5.42 -7.47 -4.09
N ALA A 148 5.13 -6.25 -3.64
CA ALA A 148 5.54 -5.78 -2.31
C ALA A 148 5.00 -6.64 -1.14
N GLY A 149 4.01 -7.50 -1.38
CA GLY A 149 3.34 -8.32 -0.37
C GLY A 149 3.98 -9.67 -0.10
N ILE A 150 4.93 -10.15 -0.92
CA ILE A 150 5.43 -11.53 -0.82
C ILE A 150 6.11 -11.88 0.52
N GLY A 151 6.79 -10.89 1.11
CA GLY A 151 7.42 -10.95 2.44
C GLY A 151 6.64 -10.23 3.54
N ALA A 152 5.46 -9.69 3.23
CA ALA A 152 4.71 -8.91 4.19
C ALA A 152 4.11 -9.79 5.29
N THR A 153 4.11 -9.29 6.53
CA THR A 153 3.65 -10.02 7.73
C THR A 153 2.92 -9.09 8.70
N VAL A 154 2.01 -9.63 9.51
CA VAL A 154 1.14 -8.87 10.44
C VAL A 154 1.13 -9.49 11.85
N GLY A 155 0.72 -8.72 12.86
CA GLY A 155 0.62 -9.19 14.25
C GLY A 155 2.00 -9.38 14.89
N LYS A 156 2.71 -8.28 15.13
CA LYS A 156 4.10 -8.24 15.62
C LYS A 156 4.23 -7.44 16.91
N LEU A 157 3.14 -7.38 17.68
CA LEU A 157 3.03 -6.51 18.85
C LEU A 157 3.90 -6.98 20.02
N VAL A 158 4.21 -8.27 20.09
CA VAL A 158 5.02 -8.86 21.16
C VAL A 158 6.31 -9.45 20.58
N PRO A 159 7.49 -9.08 21.13
CA PRO A 159 8.74 -9.72 20.75
C PRO A 159 8.69 -11.24 20.91
N GLY A 160 9.10 -11.97 19.87
CA GLY A 160 9.09 -13.44 19.87
C GLY A 160 7.77 -14.07 19.44
N SER A 161 6.70 -13.29 19.20
CA SER A 161 5.51 -13.82 18.54
C SER A 161 5.82 -14.16 17.08
N ILE A 162 5.30 -15.29 16.61
CA ILE A 162 5.30 -15.70 15.22
C ILE A 162 4.21 -14.87 14.51
N PRO A 163 4.56 -14.00 13.55
CA PRO A 163 3.58 -13.18 12.86
C PRO A 163 2.79 -14.01 11.85
N ALA A 164 1.59 -13.54 11.51
CA ALA A 164 0.80 -14.10 10.42
C ALA A 164 1.26 -13.55 9.06
N ALA A 165 0.95 -14.27 7.98
CA ALA A 165 1.19 -13.79 6.63
C ALA A 165 0.33 -12.55 6.33
N GLY A 166 0.99 -11.51 5.80
CA GLY A 166 0.35 -10.36 5.19
C GLY A 166 0.19 -10.58 3.69
N GLY A 167 0.27 -9.51 2.90
CA GLY A 167 0.22 -9.61 1.44
C GLY A 167 -0.07 -8.29 0.73
N VAL A 168 -0.36 -8.40 -0.56
CA VAL A 168 -0.99 -7.36 -1.38
C VAL A 168 -2.46 -7.69 -1.60
N GLY A 169 -3.33 -6.72 -1.47
CA GLY A 169 -4.76 -6.88 -1.73
C GLY A 169 -5.35 -5.67 -2.42
N THR A 170 -6.44 -5.87 -3.14
CA THR A 170 -7.12 -4.79 -3.86
C THR A 170 -8.64 -4.92 -3.75
N ALA A 171 -9.33 -3.80 -3.89
CA ALA A 171 -10.79 -3.69 -3.92
C ALA A 171 -11.19 -2.39 -4.63
N SER A 172 -12.40 -2.34 -5.17
CA SER A 172 -12.97 -1.13 -5.77
C SER A 172 -14.49 -1.06 -5.58
N ILE A 173 -15.04 0.13 -5.79
CA ILE A 173 -16.47 0.42 -5.82
C ILE A 173 -16.70 1.47 -6.92
N THR A 174 -17.65 1.20 -7.80
CA THR A 174 -18.25 2.22 -8.68
C THR A 174 -19.44 2.85 -7.98
N LEU A 175 -19.40 4.16 -7.81
CA LEU A 175 -20.46 4.96 -7.20
C LEU A 175 -21.64 5.13 -8.18
N ALA A 176 -22.80 5.49 -7.65
CA ALA A 176 -24.01 5.68 -8.46
C ALA A 176 -23.86 6.77 -9.55
N CYS A 177 -22.96 7.75 -9.35
CA CYS A 177 -22.63 8.77 -10.34
C CYS A 177 -21.67 8.28 -11.46
N GLY A 178 -21.24 7.02 -11.43
CA GLY A 178 -20.35 6.42 -12.43
C GLY A 178 -18.85 6.53 -12.09
N VAL A 179 -18.46 7.37 -11.12
CA VAL A 179 -17.09 7.45 -10.62
C VAL A 179 -16.69 6.14 -9.93
N THR A 180 -15.51 5.64 -10.25
CA THR A 180 -14.91 4.48 -9.59
C THR A 180 -13.84 4.92 -8.61
N VAL A 181 -13.83 4.29 -7.43
CA VAL A 181 -12.76 4.42 -6.43
C VAL A 181 -12.20 3.03 -6.19
N GLY A 182 -10.89 2.88 -6.24
CA GLY A 182 -10.19 1.62 -6.03
C GLY A 182 -9.00 1.79 -5.11
N ALA A 183 -8.58 0.72 -4.45
CA ALA A 183 -7.38 0.72 -3.61
C ALA A 183 -6.57 -0.55 -3.80
N ILE A 184 -5.26 -0.43 -3.62
CA ILE A 184 -4.32 -1.55 -3.47
C ILE A 184 -3.47 -1.30 -2.23
N ALA A 185 -3.29 -2.33 -1.42
CA ALA A 185 -2.59 -2.24 -0.15
C ALA A 185 -1.56 -3.36 -0.01
N ALA A 186 -0.31 -3.02 0.36
CA ALA A 186 0.71 -3.96 0.82
C ALA A 186 0.78 -3.90 2.35
N VAL A 187 0.43 -5.00 3.02
CA VAL A 187 0.11 -5.00 4.46
C VAL A 187 1.18 -5.73 5.26
N ASN A 188 2.10 -4.96 5.86
CA ASN A 188 3.17 -5.43 6.75
C ASN A 188 3.04 -4.81 8.16
N ALA A 189 1.80 -4.74 8.67
CA ALA A 189 1.44 -4.02 9.89
C ALA A 189 2.06 -4.59 11.17
N CYS A 190 2.27 -3.73 12.18
CA CYS A 190 2.55 -4.22 13.53
C CYS A 190 1.30 -4.83 14.18
N GLY A 191 0.12 -4.25 13.93
CA GLY A 191 -1.14 -4.65 14.53
C GLY A 191 -1.78 -5.91 13.94
N ASP A 192 -2.89 -6.29 14.57
CA ASP A 192 -3.75 -7.36 14.08
C ASP A 192 -4.73 -6.83 13.04
N ILE A 193 -5.25 -7.76 12.25
CA ILE A 193 -6.13 -7.47 11.12
C ILE A 193 -7.54 -7.91 11.44
N TYR A 194 -8.50 -7.01 11.23
CA TYR A 194 -9.92 -7.20 11.52
C TYR A 194 -10.75 -7.01 10.25
N GLU A 195 -11.86 -7.74 10.16
CA GLU A 195 -12.86 -7.50 9.13
C GLU A 195 -13.58 -6.16 9.42
N PRO A 196 -13.61 -5.21 8.47
CA PRO A 196 -13.98 -3.83 8.76
C PRO A 196 -15.47 -3.60 9.11
N HIS A 197 -16.39 -4.49 8.75
CA HIS A 197 -17.83 -4.31 9.00
C HIS A 197 -18.29 -4.99 10.30
N THR A 198 -17.71 -6.13 10.63
CA THR A 198 -18.10 -7.00 11.75
C THR A 198 -17.14 -6.88 12.93
N GLY A 199 -15.94 -6.34 12.71
CA GLY A 199 -14.89 -6.27 13.72
C GLY A 199 -14.31 -7.63 14.10
N LYS A 200 -14.58 -8.69 13.31
CA LYS A 200 -14.05 -10.03 13.58
C LYS A 200 -12.55 -10.07 13.27
N LEU A 201 -11.76 -10.59 14.20
CA LEU A 201 -10.33 -10.82 13.99
C LEU A 201 -10.08 -11.82 12.84
N LEU A 202 -9.22 -11.42 11.90
CA LEU A 202 -8.74 -12.24 10.78
C LEU A 202 -7.35 -12.83 11.04
N ALA A 203 -6.41 -12.02 11.52
CA ALA A 203 -5.02 -12.41 11.67
C ALA A 203 -4.35 -11.65 12.81
N CYS A 204 -3.59 -12.35 13.64
CA CYS A 204 -2.77 -11.80 14.71
C CYS A 204 -1.46 -12.62 14.84
N GLY A 205 -0.56 -12.18 15.71
CA GLY A 205 0.64 -12.95 16.06
C GLY A 205 0.30 -14.13 16.98
N HIS A 206 1.18 -15.12 17.07
CA HIS A 206 1.01 -16.26 17.97
C HIS A 206 2.30 -16.56 18.73
N LEU A 207 2.17 -17.03 19.98
CA LEU A 207 3.30 -17.60 20.71
C LEU A 207 3.68 -18.97 20.13
N ALA A 208 4.83 -19.52 20.56
CA ALA A 208 5.32 -20.81 20.10
C ALA A 208 4.37 -21.98 20.40
N ASP A 209 3.52 -21.84 21.43
CA ASP A 209 2.49 -22.82 21.81
C ASP A 209 1.16 -22.64 21.04
N GLY A 210 1.08 -21.67 20.14
CA GLY A 210 -0.11 -21.35 19.34
C GLY A 210 -1.07 -20.38 20.01
N THR A 211 -0.76 -19.85 21.20
CA THR A 211 -1.60 -18.84 21.87
C THR A 211 -1.64 -17.55 21.05
N PRO A 212 -2.81 -17.00 20.69
CA PRO A 212 -2.92 -15.75 19.95
C PRO A 212 -2.48 -14.56 20.80
N VAL A 213 -1.75 -13.64 20.16
CA VAL A 213 -1.31 -12.36 20.72
C VAL A 213 -2.04 -11.26 19.97
N THR A 214 -2.96 -10.58 20.65
CA THR A 214 -3.78 -9.53 20.07
C THR A 214 -3.50 -8.18 20.72
N CYS A 215 -3.83 -7.10 20.02
CA CYS A 215 -3.88 -5.76 20.60
C CYS A 215 -4.80 -5.71 21.82
N GLU A 216 -5.89 -6.48 21.81
CA GLU A 216 -6.83 -6.55 22.93
C GLU A 216 -6.18 -7.17 24.17
N SER A 217 -5.42 -8.26 24.00
CA SER A 217 -4.73 -8.88 25.14
C SER A 217 -3.66 -7.96 25.71
N LEU A 218 -3.01 -7.13 24.89
CA LEU A 218 -2.10 -6.08 25.37
C LEU A 218 -2.84 -4.98 26.13
N LEU A 219 -3.98 -4.50 25.59
CA LEU A 219 -4.76 -3.42 26.19
C LEU A 219 -5.28 -3.79 27.59
N TYR A 220 -5.71 -5.04 27.76
CA TYR A 220 -6.31 -5.51 29.01
C TYR A 220 -5.35 -6.33 29.89
N GLY A 221 -4.05 -6.33 29.58
CA GLY A 221 -3.03 -6.98 30.41
C GLY A 221 -3.14 -8.50 30.50
N ALA A 222 -3.78 -9.13 29.51
CA ALA A 222 -3.97 -10.58 29.43
C ALA A 222 -2.79 -11.31 28.73
N VAL A 223 -1.83 -10.57 28.16
CA VAL A 223 -0.60 -11.18 27.62
C VAL A 223 0.33 -11.54 28.78
N ALA A 224 0.69 -12.82 28.87
CA ALA A 224 1.81 -13.29 29.68
C ALA A 224 3.15 -12.85 29.05
N ALA A 225 3.44 -11.55 29.08
CA ALA A 225 4.74 -11.00 28.69
C ALA A 225 5.54 -10.76 29.97
N PRO A 226 6.63 -11.52 30.24
CA PRO A 226 7.33 -11.49 31.52
C PRO A 226 7.94 -10.12 31.88
N GLU A 227 8.16 -9.25 30.90
CA GLU A 227 8.56 -7.87 31.12
C GLU A 227 7.94 -7.03 30.00
N LEU A 228 7.52 -5.80 30.31
CA LEU A 228 7.29 -4.71 29.34
C LEU A 228 8.61 -4.37 28.64
N LEU A 229 9.17 -5.35 27.93
CA LEU A 229 10.38 -5.24 27.16
C LEU A 229 10.11 -4.21 26.07
N ARG A 230 10.96 -3.19 26.08
CA ARG A 230 11.08 -2.09 25.11
C ARG A 230 10.41 -2.45 23.79
N PHE A 231 9.47 -1.59 23.37
CA PHE A 231 8.81 -1.66 22.06
C PHE A 231 9.80 -2.16 20.99
N PRO A 232 9.34 -3.01 20.03
CA PRO A 232 10.21 -3.54 18.97
C PRO A 232 11.07 -2.45 18.31
N LYS A 233 12.16 -2.80 17.62
CA LYS A 233 13.00 -1.78 16.96
C LYS A 233 12.17 -0.97 15.95
N PRO A 234 12.11 0.38 16.03
CA PRO A 234 11.36 1.21 15.11
C PRO A 234 11.64 0.88 13.63
N GLY A 235 10.63 1.00 12.76
CA GLY A 235 10.79 0.88 11.30
C GLY A 235 10.77 -0.54 10.73
N GLN A 236 10.19 -1.52 11.44
CA GLN A 236 10.04 -2.90 10.95
C GLN A 236 8.64 -3.23 10.43
N ASN A 237 7.72 -2.26 10.48
CA ASN A 237 6.32 -2.46 10.15
C ASN A 237 5.83 -1.32 9.27
N THR A 238 4.95 -1.61 8.32
CA THR A 238 4.39 -0.61 7.41
C THR A 238 3.15 -1.16 6.70
N THR A 239 2.07 -0.39 6.60
CA THR A 239 1.03 -0.59 5.58
C THR A 239 1.14 0.49 4.51
N LEU A 240 1.32 0.07 3.26
CA LEU A 240 1.42 0.94 2.11
C LEU A 240 0.16 0.86 1.27
N VAL A 241 -0.43 1.99 0.90
CA VAL A 241 -1.68 2.01 0.12
C VAL A 241 -1.58 2.99 -1.04
N VAL A 242 -2.18 2.62 -2.17
CA VAL A 242 -2.58 3.55 -3.21
C VAL A 242 -4.10 3.52 -3.33
N VAL A 243 -4.73 4.67 -3.22
CA VAL A 243 -6.15 4.87 -3.54
C VAL A 243 -6.22 5.60 -4.87
N ALA A 244 -7.03 5.12 -5.82
CA ALA A 244 -7.23 5.76 -7.11
C ALA A 244 -8.70 6.07 -7.36
N THR A 245 -8.95 7.12 -8.13
CA THR A 245 -10.27 7.43 -8.67
C THR A 245 -10.16 8.00 -10.08
N ASP A 246 -11.22 7.87 -10.86
CA ASP A 246 -11.35 8.48 -12.18
C ASP A 246 -12.11 9.82 -12.17
N ALA A 247 -12.53 10.29 -10.99
CA ALA A 247 -13.03 11.65 -10.81
C ALA A 247 -11.96 12.73 -11.10
N LEU A 248 -12.44 13.91 -11.48
CA LEU A 248 -11.64 15.12 -11.55
C LEU A 248 -11.43 15.67 -10.13
N LEU A 249 -10.18 15.68 -9.65
CA LEU A 249 -9.82 16.26 -8.36
C LEU A 249 -8.67 17.26 -8.52
N THR A 250 -8.70 18.29 -7.69
CA THR A 250 -7.53 19.11 -7.39
C THR A 250 -6.53 18.33 -6.54
N LYS A 251 -5.27 18.79 -6.50
CA LYS A 251 -4.26 18.22 -5.59
C LYS A 251 -4.66 18.29 -4.12
N ALA A 252 -5.32 19.36 -3.68
CA ALA A 252 -5.81 19.47 -2.30
C ALA A 252 -6.85 18.38 -1.98
N GLU A 253 -7.78 18.12 -2.91
CA GLU A 253 -8.77 17.05 -2.79
C GLU A 253 -8.13 15.66 -2.84
N ALA A 254 -7.13 15.45 -3.71
CA ALA A 254 -6.37 14.20 -3.74
C ALA A 254 -5.69 13.94 -2.38
N ASN A 255 -4.99 14.93 -1.81
CA ASN A 255 -4.40 14.79 -0.47
C ASN A 255 -5.46 14.47 0.59
N ARG A 256 -6.63 15.11 0.52
CA ARG A 256 -7.72 14.80 1.43
C ARG A 256 -8.24 13.38 1.26
N MET A 257 -8.30 12.86 0.03
CA MET A 257 -8.62 11.46 -0.25
C MET A 257 -7.57 10.51 0.34
N ALA A 258 -6.27 10.83 0.25
CA ALA A 258 -5.20 10.06 0.90
C ALA A 258 -5.38 10.02 2.42
N THR A 259 -5.67 11.16 3.05
CA THR A 259 -6.00 11.22 4.49
C THR A 259 -7.19 10.32 4.85
N CYS A 260 -8.27 10.34 4.06
CA CYS A 260 -9.42 9.46 4.30
C CYS A 260 -9.10 7.97 4.07
N GLY A 261 -8.12 7.63 3.23
CA GLY A 261 -7.59 6.28 3.12
C GLY A 261 -7.05 5.75 4.46
N HIS A 262 -6.41 6.60 5.27
CA HIS A 262 -5.94 6.23 6.62
C HIS A 262 -7.08 5.87 7.59
N ASP A 263 -8.30 6.36 7.38
CA ASP A 263 -9.45 5.91 8.18
C ASP A 263 -9.81 4.46 7.85
N GLY A 264 -9.56 4.01 6.62
CA GLY A 264 -9.68 2.60 6.22
C GLY A 264 -8.63 1.70 6.90
N LEU A 265 -7.39 2.20 7.04
CA LEU A 265 -6.35 1.53 7.83
C LEU A 265 -6.83 1.31 9.27
N ALA A 266 -7.34 2.35 9.93
CA ALA A 266 -7.78 2.28 11.33
C ALA A 266 -8.99 1.36 11.56
N ARG A 267 -9.84 1.14 10.55
CA ARG A 267 -10.95 0.18 10.64
C ARG A 267 -10.48 -1.27 10.61
N SER A 268 -9.45 -1.56 9.82
CA SER A 268 -8.97 -2.93 9.56
C SER A 268 -7.72 -3.33 10.33
N ILE A 269 -6.96 -2.39 10.91
CA ILE A 269 -5.67 -2.65 11.57
C ILE A 269 -5.71 -2.08 13.00
N ARG A 270 -5.36 -2.90 14.00
CA ARG A 270 -5.33 -2.47 15.40
C ARG A 270 -4.11 -3.02 16.14
N PRO A 271 -3.25 -2.16 16.74
CA PRO A 271 -3.15 -0.71 16.51
C PRO A 271 -2.59 -0.40 15.10
N VAL A 272 -2.65 0.86 14.69
CA VAL A 272 -2.09 1.38 13.43
C VAL A 272 -1.47 2.76 13.66
N HIS A 273 -0.64 3.26 12.74
CA HIS A 273 0.08 4.54 12.86
C HIS A 273 0.98 4.63 14.09
N THR A 274 1.50 3.49 14.57
CA THR A 274 2.36 3.49 15.76
C THR A 274 3.74 4.04 15.42
N GLN A 275 4.58 4.23 16.45
CA GLN A 275 5.99 4.58 16.25
C GLN A 275 6.79 3.52 15.47
N MET A 276 6.21 2.35 15.33
CA MET A 276 6.80 1.20 14.66
C MET A 276 6.47 1.15 13.17
N ASP A 277 5.43 1.87 12.76
CA ASP A 277 4.86 1.79 11.43
C ASP A 277 5.40 2.88 10.51
N GLY A 278 5.58 2.57 9.23
CA GLY A 278 5.84 3.54 8.15
C GLY A 278 4.61 3.87 7.31
N ASP A 279 3.41 3.74 7.88
CA ASP A 279 2.13 3.81 7.16
C ASP A 279 2.01 5.03 6.23
N THR A 280 1.77 4.75 4.96
CA THR A 280 1.73 5.74 3.88
C THR A 280 0.59 5.44 2.92
N VAL A 281 -0.23 6.46 2.62
CA VAL A 281 -1.29 6.40 1.61
C VAL A 281 -0.96 7.39 0.50
N PHE A 282 -0.87 6.91 -0.73
CA PHE A 282 -0.89 7.74 -1.93
C PHE A 282 -2.30 7.77 -2.51
N SER A 283 -2.65 8.88 -3.16
CA SER A 283 -3.89 9.04 -3.90
C SER A 283 -3.61 9.45 -5.34
N LEU A 284 -4.34 8.87 -6.30
CA LEU A 284 -4.25 9.18 -7.73
C LEU A 284 -5.64 9.52 -8.29
N ALA A 285 -5.80 10.69 -8.91
CA ALA A 285 -7.04 11.04 -9.62
C ALA A 285 -6.76 11.17 -11.12
N THR A 286 -7.35 10.29 -11.93
CA THR A 286 -7.06 10.21 -13.38
C THR A 286 -7.89 11.18 -14.22
N GLY A 287 -8.97 11.75 -13.67
CA GLY A 287 -9.80 12.75 -14.34
C GLY A 287 -10.46 12.24 -15.63
N ARG A 288 -10.81 10.96 -15.68
CA ARG A 288 -11.34 10.29 -16.89
C ARG A 288 -12.86 10.24 -16.94
N VAL A 289 -13.53 10.46 -15.82
CA VAL A 289 -14.98 10.51 -15.73
C VAL A 289 -15.40 11.95 -15.44
N ASP A 290 -16.11 12.54 -16.40
CA ASP A 290 -16.73 13.86 -16.29
C ASP A 290 -18.09 13.73 -15.59
N ALA A 291 -18.04 13.50 -14.28
CA ALA A 291 -19.22 13.43 -13.42
C ALA A 291 -18.94 14.18 -12.11
N GLU A 292 -19.93 14.94 -11.65
CA GLU A 292 -19.87 15.56 -10.33
C GLU A 292 -19.99 14.48 -9.26
N VAL A 293 -18.96 14.32 -8.44
CA VAL A 293 -18.97 13.42 -7.29
C VAL A 293 -19.09 14.25 -6.02
N ASN A 294 -20.04 13.87 -5.16
CA ASN A 294 -20.09 14.44 -3.82
C ASN A 294 -18.80 14.08 -3.08
N PHE A 295 -18.01 15.08 -2.69
CA PHE A 295 -16.69 14.83 -2.14
C PHE A 295 -16.70 14.06 -0.80
N VAL A 296 -17.76 14.19 0.00
CA VAL A 296 -17.94 13.39 1.23
C VAL A 296 -18.15 11.92 0.87
N GLN A 297 -18.93 11.63 -0.18
CA GLN A 297 -19.12 10.27 -0.68
C GLN A 297 -17.80 9.67 -1.17
N LEU A 298 -16.98 10.45 -1.89
CA LEU A 298 -15.65 10.03 -2.33
C LEU A 298 -14.74 9.70 -1.14
N CYS A 299 -14.72 10.56 -0.12
CA CYS A 299 -13.94 10.33 1.10
C CYS A 299 -14.37 9.04 1.82
N ALA A 300 -15.68 8.80 1.92
CA ALA A 300 -16.22 7.57 2.52
C ALA A 300 -15.82 6.33 1.69
N ALA A 301 -15.90 6.42 0.36
CA ALA A 301 -15.49 5.36 -0.54
C ALA A 301 -13.99 5.04 -0.43
N ALA A 302 -13.13 6.06 -0.36
CA ALA A 302 -11.69 5.90 -0.18
C ALA A 302 -11.33 5.11 1.10
N ALA A 303 -11.95 5.45 2.24
CA ALA A 303 -11.78 4.70 3.47
C ALA A 303 -12.29 3.25 3.34
N GLU A 304 -13.44 3.07 2.68
CA GLU A 304 -14.07 1.77 2.50
C GLU A 304 -13.24 0.82 1.63
N VAL A 305 -12.82 1.25 0.43
CA VAL A 305 -12.02 0.41 -0.47
C VAL A 305 -10.65 0.09 0.12
N THR A 306 -10.08 1.02 0.90
CA THR A 306 -8.82 0.79 1.60
C THR A 306 -8.96 -0.30 2.65
N ALA A 307 -10.01 -0.23 3.49
CA ALA A 307 -10.28 -1.24 4.51
C ALA A 307 -10.49 -2.64 3.90
N ARG A 308 -11.21 -2.70 2.77
CA ARG A 308 -11.45 -3.93 1.98
C ARG A 308 -10.16 -4.50 1.38
N ALA A 309 -9.32 -3.64 0.78
CA ALA A 309 -8.06 -4.04 0.18
C ALA A 309 -7.10 -4.64 1.23
N ILE A 310 -7.01 -4.02 2.42
CA ILE A 310 -6.22 -4.54 3.55
C ILE A 310 -6.69 -5.93 3.98
N TYR A 311 -8.01 -6.11 4.15
CA TYR A 311 -8.56 -7.41 4.51
C TYR A 311 -8.25 -8.46 3.44
N ASN A 312 -8.49 -8.14 2.16
CA ASN A 312 -8.19 -9.03 1.05
C ASN A 312 -6.71 -9.42 1.01
N ALA A 313 -5.80 -8.50 1.26
CA ALA A 313 -4.35 -8.74 1.25
C ALA A 313 -3.97 -9.89 2.18
N VAL A 314 -4.46 -9.83 3.41
CA VAL A 314 -4.15 -10.78 4.48
C VAL A 314 -4.94 -12.07 4.30
N TYR A 315 -6.22 -11.97 3.92
CA TYR A 315 -7.07 -13.13 3.65
C TYR A 315 -6.51 -14.01 2.52
N MET A 316 -6.01 -13.37 1.46
CA MET A 316 -5.38 -14.06 0.34
C MET A 316 -3.98 -14.55 0.66
N GLY A 317 -3.22 -13.81 1.49
CA GLY A 317 -1.87 -14.17 1.91
C GLY A 317 -1.78 -15.35 2.88
N GLN A 318 -2.86 -15.69 3.57
CA GLN A 318 -2.98 -16.91 4.38
C GLN A 318 -3.11 -18.21 3.57
N GLN A 319 -3.08 -18.15 2.22
CA GLN A 319 -3.02 -19.36 1.40
C GLN A 319 -1.66 -20.06 1.62
N PRO A 320 -1.67 -21.41 1.71
CA PRO A 320 -0.44 -22.20 1.84
C PRO A 320 0.51 -22.02 0.65
#